data_AF-A0AAV7N8K1-F1
#
_entry.id   AF-A0AAV7N8K1-F1
#
_cell.length_a   1.000
_cell.length_b   1.000
_cell.length_c   1.000
_cell.angle_alpha   90.00
_cell.angle_beta   90.00
_cell.angle_gamma   90.00
#
_symmetry.space_group_name_H-M   'P 1'
#
loop_
_entity.id
_entity.type
_entity.pdbx_description
1 polymer ?
#
loop_
_entity_poly.entity_id
_entity_poly.type
_entity_poly.pdbx_seq_one_letter_code
_entity_poly.pdbx_strand_id
1 'polypeptide(L)'
;MEAVQGARTSVETRIDSVITEVSLLRTDLWNISTRVKEVEDSTASLQGDTKALKTQVGELQALTNKLQAQSEDHKGQSRRNNISIVGVLESAEGLAVDLFVKDLILKELQPRGQFFLVEHTHRVPGAAPSPGTPPQPVIARIFNFQDCDVILQIARSAPPVQYEKHNYNLFSRTSRYM
;
A
#
# COMPACT_ATOMS: atom_id res chain seq x y z
N MET A 1 78.24 -36.63 -40.64
CA MET A 1 78.61 -35.53 -39.73
C MET A 1 77.68 -34.33 -39.92
N GLU A 2 77.52 -33.78 -41.13
CA GLU A 2 76.63 -32.62 -41.37
C GLU A 2 75.15 -32.85 -41.02
N ALA A 3 74.56 -34.00 -41.41
CA ALA A 3 73.16 -34.30 -41.11
C ALA A 3 72.86 -34.36 -39.58
N VAL A 4 73.81 -34.86 -38.79
CA VAL A 4 73.71 -34.91 -37.32
C VAL A 4 73.82 -33.51 -36.72
N GLN A 5 74.69 -32.67 -37.26
CA GLN A 5 74.83 -31.28 -36.82
C GLN A 5 73.59 -30.44 -37.15
N GLY A 6 72.99 -30.63 -38.34
CA GLY A 6 71.74 -29.96 -38.73
C GLY A 6 70.54 -30.38 -37.87
N ALA A 7 70.44 -31.67 -37.52
CA ALA A 7 69.42 -32.16 -36.60
C ALA A 7 69.60 -31.56 -35.19
N ARG A 8 70.85 -31.45 -34.71
CA ARG A 8 71.16 -30.83 -33.43
C ARG A 8 70.74 -29.36 -33.37
N THR A 9 71.12 -28.55 -34.35
CA THR A 9 70.73 -27.13 -34.39
C THR A 9 69.22 -26.96 -34.49
N SER A 10 68.53 -27.83 -35.23
CA SER A 10 67.07 -27.84 -35.30
C SER A 10 66.43 -28.11 -33.93
N VAL A 11 66.94 -29.10 -33.19
CA VAL A 11 66.49 -29.40 -31.83
C VAL A 11 66.77 -28.24 -30.88
N GLU A 12 67.95 -27.63 -30.93
CA GLU A 12 68.31 -26.45 -30.11
C GLU A 12 67.32 -25.30 -30.36
N THR A 13 67.04 -24.94 -31.62
CA THR A 13 66.04 -23.88 -31.93
C THR A 13 64.63 -24.21 -31.43
N ARG A 14 64.21 -25.47 -31.48
CA ARG A 14 62.90 -25.89 -30.95
C ARG A 14 62.84 -25.81 -29.43
N ILE A 15 63.93 -26.15 -28.75
CA ILE A 15 64.04 -26.02 -27.29
C ILE A 15 63.95 -24.54 -26.89
N ASP A 16 64.67 -23.66 -27.55
CA ASP A 16 64.63 -22.21 -27.28
C ASP A 16 63.22 -21.62 -27.50
N SER A 17 62.53 -22.07 -28.55
CA SER A 17 61.14 -21.71 -28.81
C SER A 17 60.23 -22.16 -27.67
N VAL A 18 60.35 -23.41 -27.22
CA VAL A 18 59.54 -23.96 -26.11
C VAL A 18 59.84 -23.22 -24.80
N ILE A 19 61.10 -22.88 -24.51
CA ILE A 19 61.47 -22.09 -23.33
C ILE A 19 60.78 -20.71 -23.35
N THR A 20 60.74 -20.09 -24.52
CA THR A 20 60.09 -18.78 -24.70
C THR A 20 58.59 -18.88 -24.47
N GLU A 21 57.92 -19.86 -25.08
CA GLU A 21 56.48 -20.10 -24.91
C GLU A 21 56.12 -20.43 -23.46
N VAL A 22 56.90 -21.29 -22.79
CA VAL A 22 56.70 -21.61 -21.36
C VAL A 22 56.86 -20.37 -20.48
N SER A 23 57.78 -19.46 -20.81
CA SER A 23 57.96 -18.20 -20.07
C SER A 23 56.79 -17.25 -20.25
N LEU A 24 56.21 -17.18 -21.46
CA LEU A 24 55.00 -16.42 -21.73
C LEU A 24 53.80 -17.00 -20.97
N LEU A 25 53.59 -18.32 -21.04
CA LEU A 25 52.52 -19.01 -20.32
C LEU A 25 52.62 -18.80 -18.80
N ARG A 26 53.82 -18.78 -18.24
CA ARG A 26 54.03 -18.47 -16.82
C ARG A 26 53.56 -17.06 -16.47
N THR A 27 53.82 -16.09 -17.35
CA THR A 27 53.40 -14.70 -17.17
C THR A 27 51.89 -14.57 -17.28
N ASP A 28 51.28 -15.23 -18.27
CA ASP A 28 49.82 -15.25 -18.44
C ASP A 28 49.12 -15.90 -17.24
N LEU A 29 49.66 -17.02 -16.73
CA LEU A 29 49.12 -17.69 -15.55
C LEU A 29 49.19 -16.80 -14.31
N TRP A 30 50.27 -16.03 -14.15
CA TRP A 30 50.39 -15.06 -13.07
C TRP A 30 49.35 -13.94 -13.19
N ASN A 31 49.17 -13.39 -14.39
CA ASN A 31 48.16 -12.36 -14.65
C ASN A 31 46.73 -12.87 -14.40
N ILE A 32 46.42 -14.09 -14.83
CA ILE A 32 45.14 -14.74 -14.59
C ILE A 32 44.93 -14.93 -13.09
N SER A 33 45.92 -15.43 -12.36
CA SER A 33 45.82 -15.64 -10.91
C SER A 33 45.52 -14.34 -10.16
N THR A 34 46.15 -13.23 -10.55
CA THR A 34 45.88 -11.90 -9.96
C THR A 34 44.44 -11.46 -10.23
N ARG A 35 43.99 -11.56 -11.49
CA ARG A 35 42.62 -11.17 -11.88
C ARG A 35 41.55 -12.03 -11.21
N VAL A 36 41.81 -13.33 -11.05
CA VAL A 36 40.91 -14.24 -10.34
C VAL A 36 40.74 -13.78 -8.90
N LYS A 37 41.85 -13.45 -8.21
CA LYS A 37 41.80 -12.95 -6.84
C LYS A 37 41.00 -11.64 -6.72
N GLU A 38 41.21 -10.69 -7.64
CA GLU A 38 40.45 -9.43 -7.66
C GLU A 38 38.94 -9.65 -7.84
N VAL A 39 38.55 -10.61 -8.68
CA VAL A 39 37.15 -11.00 -8.89
C VAL A 39 36.58 -11.69 -7.65
N GLU A 40 37.35 -12.55 -6.99
CA GLU A 40 36.95 -13.22 -5.74
C GLU A 40 36.71 -12.19 -4.62
N ASP A 41 37.63 -11.25 -4.44
CA ASP A 41 37.52 -10.18 -3.45
C ASP A 41 36.31 -9.27 -3.73
N SER A 42 36.11 -8.88 -5.00
CA SER A 42 34.95 -8.09 -5.44
C SER A 42 33.63 -8.85 -5.21
N THR A 43 33.62 -10.16 -5.49
CA THR A 43 32.46 -11.02 -5.27
C THR A 43 32.11 -11.13 -3.79
N ALA A 44 33.11 -11.29 -2.92
CA ALA A 44 32.92 -11.31 -1.48
C ALA A 44 32.32 -10.00 -0.95
N SER A 45 32.80 -8.85 -1.46
CA SER A 45 32.23 -7.53 -1.13
C SER A 45 30.77 -7.43 -1.55
N LEU A 46 30.45 -7.77 -2.81
CA LEU A 46 29.09 -7.70 -3.34
C LEU A 46 28.12 -8.63 -2.59
N GLN A 47 28.59 -9.79 -2.14
CA GLN A 47 27.79 -10.69 -1.30
C GLN A 47 27.47 -10.06 0.07
N GLY A 48 28.44 -9.37 0.67
CA GLY A 48 28.26 -8.58 1.90
C GLY A 48 27.20 -7.49 1.73
N ASP A 49 27.33 -6.68 0.69
CA ASP A 49 26.39 -5.60 0.38
C ASP A 49 24.98 -6.13 0.10
N THR A 50 24.88 -7.21 -0.67
CA THR A 50 23.61 -7.88 -0.96
C THR A 50 22.92 -8.35 0.31
N LYS A 51 23.67 -8.89 1.28
CA LYS A 51 23.13 -9.32 2.57
C LYS A 51 22.63 -8.13 3.38
N ALA A 52 23.41 -7.05 3.45
CA ALA A 52 23.01 -5.83 4.15
C ALA A 52 21.74 -5.20 3.54
N LEU A 53 21.67 -5.10 2.22
CA LEU A 53 20.50 -4.60 1.51
C LEU A 53 19.25 -5.46 1.75
N LYS A 54 19.38 -6.79 1.71
CA LYS A 54 18.26 -7.69 2.03
C LYS A 54 17.70 -7.46 3.44
N THR A 55 18.57 -7.24 4.42
CA THR A 55 18.15 -6.92 5.78
C THR A 55 17.39 -5.59 5.83
N GLN A 56 17.93 -4.54 5.22
CA GLN A 56 17.27 -3.22 5.18
C GLN A 56 15.91 -3.26 4.48
N VAL A 57 15.80 -4.00 3.37
CA VAL A 57 14.51 -4.20 2.68
C VAL A 57 13.51 -4.91 3.59
N GLY A 58 13.93 -5.92 4.35
CA GLY A 58 13.08 -6.59 5.33
C GLY A 58 12.57 -5.65 6.42
N GLU A 59 13.44 -4.80 6.98
CA GLU A 59 13.09 -3.81 7.98
C GLU A 59 12.12 -2.75 7.44
N LEU A 60 12.37 -2.23 6.23
CA LEU A 60 11.51 -1.27 5.57
C LEU A 60 10.12 -1.86 5.24
N GLN A 61 10.06 -3.13 4.83
CA GLN A 61 8.79 -3.81 4.60
C GLN A 61 7.98 -3.93 5.90
N ALA A 62 8.63 -4.31 7.00
CA ALA A 62 8.00 -4.40 8.30
C ALA A 62 7.48 -3.03 8.79
N LEU A 63 8.27 -1.96 8.61
CA LEU A 63 7.86 -0.60 8.94
C LEU A 63 6.68 -0.14 8.09
N THR A 64 6.70 -0.42 6.79
CA THR A 64 5.63 -0.07 5.86
C THR A 64 4.32 -0.75 6.26
N ASN A 65 4.36 -2.05 6.56
CA ASN A 65 3.19 -2.80 7.02
C ASN A 65 2.65 -2.21 8.34
N LYS A 66 3.53 -1.86 9.29
CA LYS A 66 3.14 -1.23 10.55
C LYS A 66 2.46 0.13 10.33
N LEU A 67 3.05 0.97 9.50
CA LEU A 67 2.49 2.29 9.18
C LEU A 67 1.15 2.18 8.45
N GLN A 68 1.00 1.18 7.57
CA GLN A 68 -0.28 0.92 6.91
C GLN A 68 -1.35 0.52 7.93
N ALA A 69 -1.06 -0.42 8.83
CA ALA A 69 -1.99 -0.83 9.88
C ALA A 69 -2.39 0.34 10.79
N GLN A 70 -1.42 1.18 11.19
CA GLN A 70 -1.71 2.39 11.96
C GLN A 70 -2.56 3.41 11.17
N SER A 71 -2.31 3.57 9.87
CA SER A 71 -3.11 4.44 9.00
C SER A 71 -4.55 3.94 8.88
N GLU A 72 -4.75 2.64 8.73
CA GLU A 72 -6.07 2.01 8.67
C GLU A 72 -6.82 2.16 10.00
N ASP A 73 -6.14 1.94 11.13
CA ASP A 73 -6.71 2.15 12.46
C ASP A 73 -7.10 3.63 12.69
N HIS A 74 -6.21 4.57 12.40
CA HIS A 74 -6.52 6.01 12.49
C HIS A 74 -7.69 6.42 11.59
N LYS A 75 -7.75 5.91 10.34
CA LYS A 75 -8.89 6.14 9.44
C LYS A 75 -10.17 5.53 9.99
N GLY A 76 -10.08 4.34 10.58
CA GLY A 76 -11.17 3.68 11.28
C GLY A 76 -11.70 4.58 12.39
N GLN A 77 -10.85 4.91 13.36
CA GLN A 77 -11.18 5.76 14.52
C GLN A 77 -11.75 7.12 14.11
N SER A 78 -11.15 7.79 13.13
CA SER A 78 -11.64 9.08 12.62
C SER A 78 -13.06 9.00 12.03
N ARG A 79 -13.41 7.86 11.43
CA ARG A 79 -14.71 7.60 10.78
C ARG A 79 -15.74 6.89 11.65
N ARG A 80 -15.37 6.38 12.83
CA ARG A 80 -16.30 5.67 13.75
C ARG A 80 -17.54 6.50 14.07
N ASN A 81 -17.34 7.80 14.20
CA ASN A 81 -18.39 8.76 14.51
C ASN A 81 -19.20 9.22 13.28
N ASN A 82 -18.87 8.73 12.08
CA ASN A 82 -19.49 9.19 10.85
C ASN A 82 -20.54 8.18 10.35
N ILE A 83 -21.78 8.64 10.23
CA ILE A 83 -22.91 7.92 9.62
C ILE A 83 -23.05 8.38 8.18
N SER A 84 -23.27 7.44 7.26
CA SER A 84 -23.58 7.69 5.86
C SER A 84 -25.06 7.41 5.60
N ILE A 85 -25.80 8.41 5.15
CA ILE A 85 -27.21 8.34 4.81
C ILE A 85 -27.34 8.29 3.29
N VAL A 86 -27.91 7.21 2.77
CA VAL A 86 -28.08 6.96 1.33
C VAL A 86 -29.55 7.06 0.98
N GLY A 87 -29.87 7.69 -0.17
CA GLY A 87 -31.24 7.84 -0.67
C GLY A 87 -31.82 9.25 -0.51
N VAL A 88 -31.07 10.21 0.06
CA VAL A 88 -31.53 11.59 0.20
C VAL A 88 -31.51 12.32 -1.14
N LEU A 89 -32.68 12.67 -1.65
CA LEU A 89 -32.82 13.46 -2.87
C LEU A 89 -32.02 14.75 -2.79
N GLU A 90 -31.42 15.13 -3.91
CA GLU A 90 -30.61 16.34 -3.98
C GLU A 90 -31.51 17.56 -3.76
N SER A 91 -31.06 18.49 -2.91
CA SER A 91 -31.81 19.68 -2.49
C SER A 91 -32.98 19.46 -1.52
N ALA A 92 -33.33 18.22 -1.13
CA ALA A 92 -34.38 17.97 -0.12
C ALA A 92 -33.98 18.43 1.30
N GLU A 93 -32.67 18.53 1.56
CA GLU A 93 -32.11 18.95 2.86
C GLU A 93 -32.27 20.46 3.13
N GLY A 94 -32.54 21.25 2.09
CA GLY A 94 -32.51 22.71 2.19
C GLY A 94 -31.12 23.27 2.53
N LEU A 95 -31.08 24.45 3.14
CA LEU A 95 -29.84 25.14 3.51
C LEU A 95 -29.19 24.59 4.79
N ALA A 96 -29.94 23.89 5.63
CA ALA A 96 -29.51 23.42 6.95
C ALA A 96 -29.54 21.89 7.03
N VAL A 97 -28.55 21.25 6.41
CA VAL A 97 -28.42 19.78 6.36
C VAL A 97 -28.34 19.17 7.76
N ASP A 98 -27.74 19.87 8.74
CA ASP A 98 -27.62 19.40 10.12
C ASP A 98 -28.99 19.19 10.79
N LEU A 99 -29.91 20.13 10.58
CA LEU A 99 -31.26 20.08 11.13
C LEU A 99 -32.08 18.99 10.45
N PHE A 100 -31.97 18.87 9.13
CA PHE A 100 -32.64 17.81 8.37
C PHE A 100 -32.22 16.42 8.87
N VAL A 101 -30.92 16.17 9.03
CA VAL A 101 -30.41 14.88 9.52
C VAL A 101 -30.88 14.61 10.94
N LYS A 102 -30.85 15.62 11.81
CA LYS A 102 -31.33 15.48 13.19
C LYS A 102 -32.81 15.11 13.23
N ASP A 103 -33.64 15.79 12.44
CA ASP A 103 -35.07 15.54 12.35
C ASP A 103 -35.38 14.16 11.76
N LEU A 104 -34.65 13.75 10.72
CA LEU A 104 -34.77 12.41 10.12
C LEU A 104 -34.50 11.32 11.15
N ILE A 105 -33.40 11.43 11.89
CA ILE A 105 -33.03 10.43 12.90
C ILE A 105 -34.05 10.41 14.05
N LEU A 106 -34.48 11.57 14.54
CA LEU A 106 -35.44 11.65 15.64
C LEU A 106 -36.83 11.13 15.26
N LYS A 107 -37.32 11.42 14.05
CA LYS A 107 -38.65 11.01 13.60
C LYS A 107 -38.72 9.53 13.30
N GLU A 108 -37.73 9.02 12.56
CA GLU A 108 -37.78 7.68 11.98
C GLU A 108 -37.18 6.60 12.87
N LEU A 109 -36.07 6.91 13.55
CA LEU A 109 -35.36 5.92 14.37
C LEU A 109 -35.76 6.00 15.84
N GLN A 110 -36.34 7.12 16.29
CA GLN A 110 -36.79 7.36 17.67
C GLN A 110 -35.88 6.70 18.72
N PRO A 111 -34.59 7.09 18.83
CA PRO A 111 -33.71 6.57 19.86
C PRO A 111 -34.18 7.08 21.23
N ARG A 112 -35.16 6.38 21.82
CA ARG A 112 -35.86 6.80 23.03
C ARG A 112 -34.85 6.94 24.17
N GLY A 113 -34.72 8.17 24.69
CA GLY A 113 -33.94 8.46 25.90
C GLY A 113 -32.49 8.87 25.68
N GLN A 114 -32.02 8.99 24.43
CA GLN A 114 -30.62 9.35 24.15
C GLN A 114 -30.53 10.70 23.42
N PHE A 115 -29.88 11.67 24.06
CA PHE A 115 -29.54 12.95 23.44
C PHE A 115 -28.27 12.78 22.61
N PHE A 116 -28.39 12.69 21.29
CA PHE A 116 -27.24 12.72 20.39
C PHE A 116 -27.01 14.13 19.84
N LEU A 117 -25.75 14.49 19.64
CA LEU A 117 -25.34 15.74 19.02
C LEU A 117 -24.74 15.46 17.65
N VAL A 118 -25.28 16.11 16.62
CA VAL A 118 -24.69 16.15 15.27
C VAL A 118 -23.70 17.31 15.26
N GLU A 119 -22.41 17.01 15.08
CA GLU A 119 -21.34 18.03 15.02
C GLU A 119 -21.35 18.77 13.69
N HIS A 120 -21.43 17.99 12.60
CA HIS A 120 -21.31 18.52 11.25
C HIS A 120 -21.89 17.53 10.24
N THR A 121 -22.62 18.05 9.26
CA THR A 121 -23.10 17.30 8.10
C THR A 121 -22.60 17.92 6.81
N HIS A 122 -22.29 17.06 5.86
CA HIS A 122 -21.93 17.47 4.51
C HIS A 122 -22.22 16.33 3.54
N ARG A 123 -22.45 16.69 2.27
CA ARG A 123 -22.46 15.70 1.18
C ARG A 123 -21.04 15.36 0.78
N VAL A 124 -20.84 14.14 0.28
CA VAL A 124 -19.55 13.72 -0.27
C VAL A 124 -19.13 14.72 -1.35
N PRO A 125 -17.95 15.36 -1.26
CA PRO A 125 -17.49 16.29 -2.28
C PRO A 125 -17.38 15.59 -3.64
N GLY A 126 -18.08 16.09 -4.66
CA GLY A 126 -18.07 15.52 -6.01
C GLY A 126 -19.05 16.23 -6.95
N ALA A 127 -18.89 16.02 -8.26
CA ALA A 127 -19.84 16.53 -9.25
C ALA A 127 -21.26 16.01 -8.98
N ALA A 128 -22.25 16.88 -9.13
CA ALA A 128 -23.64 16.50 -8.97
C ALA A 128 -23.97 15.31 -9.88
N PRO A 129 -24.61 14.26 -9.37
CA PRO A 129 -25.01 13.09 -10.14
C PRO A 129 -25.86 13.52 -11.33
N SER A 130 -25.54 12.95 -12.49
CA SER A 130 -26.35 13.16 -13.70
C SER A 130 -27.76 12.57 -13.51
N PRO A 131 -28.79 13.10 -14.18
CA PRO A 131 -30.15 12.58 -14.07
C PRO A 131 -30.18 11.07 -14.35
N GLY A 132 -30.52 10.27 -13.34
CA GLY A 132 -30.55 8.79 -13.42
C GLY A 132 -29.43 8.07 -12.65
N THR A 133 -28.45 8.79 -12.09
CA THR A 133 -27.49 8.23 -11.13
C THR A 133 -27.99 8.36 -9.68
N PRO A 134 -27.61 7.44 -8.76
CA PRO A 134 -28.09 7.49 -7.38
C PRO A 134 -27.64 8.77 -6.68
N PRO A 135 -28.46 9.36 -5.79
CA PRO A 135 -28.11 10.58 -5.09
C PRO A 135 -26.87 10.40 -4.22
N GLN A 136 -26.06 11.46 -4.10
CA GLN A 136 -24.86 11.42 -3.25
C GLN A 136 -25.22 11.15 -1.79
N PRO A 137 -24.44 10.34 -1.06
CA PRO A 137 -24.67 10.13 0.36
C PRO A 137 -24.39 11.38 1.18
N VAL A 138 -25.20 11.59 2.21
CA VAL A 138 -24.96 12.59 3.27
C VAL A 138 -24.13 11.97 4.36
N ILE A 139 -23.06 12.65 4.77
CA ILE A 139 -22.21 12.23 5.87
C ILE A 139 -22.57 13.09 7.06
N ALA A 140 -22.97 12.45 8.16
CA ALA A 140 -23.21 13.10 9.43
C ALA A 140 -22.19 12.62 10.46
N ARG A 141 -21.50 13.56 11.11
CA ARG A 141 -20.61 13.25 12.23
C ARG A 141 -21.36 13.43 13.55
N ILE A 142 -21.46 12.34 14.31
CA ILE A 142 -22.06 12.31 15.65
C ILE A 142 -20.96 12.53 16.69
N PHE A 143 -21.22 13.35 17.70
CA PHE A 143 -20.22 13.70 18.72
C PHE A 143 -19.68 12.45 19.46
N ASN A 144 -20.57 11.57 19.89
CA ASN A 144 -20.23 10.37 20.64
C ASN A 144 -20.38 9.09 19.79
N PHE A 145 -19.41 8.19 19.91
CA PHE A 145 -19.42 6.92 19.17
C PHE A 145 -20.54 5.99 19.67
N GLN A 146 -20.89 6.02 20.96
CA GLN A 146 -21.93 5.16 21.52
C GLN A 146 -23.30 5.50 20.93
N ASP A 147 -23.57 6.80 20.75
CA ASP A 147 -24.80 7.26 20.13
C ASP A 147 -24.84 6.83 18.65
N CYS A 148 -23.71 6.91 17.95
CA CYS A 148 -23.56 6.43 16.57
C CYS A 148 -23.89 4.93 16.47
N ASP A 149 -23.34 4.10 17.36
CA ASP A 149 -23.57 2.65 17.37
C ASP A 149 -25.04 2.30 17.66
N VAL A 150 -25.67 2.99 18.62
CA VAL A 150 -27.10 2.80 18.93
C VAL A 150 -27.97 3.19 17.73
N ILE A 151 -27.73 4.34 17.11
CA ILE A 151 -28.47 4.80 15.93
C ILE A 151 -28.33 3.78 14.79
N LEU A 152 -27.11 3.29 14.53
CA LEU A 152 -26.85 2.29 13.49
C LEU A 152 -27.47 0.92 13.81
N GLN A 153 -27.48 0.51 15.08
CA GLN A 153 -28.11 -0.72 15.52
C GLN A 153 -29.62 -0.68 15.31
N ILE A 154 -30.26 0.43 15.70
CA ILE A 154 -31.70 0.63 15.48
C ILE A 154 -31.97 0.63 13.96
N ALA A 155 -31.18 1.34 13.17
CA ALA A 155 -31.33 1.40 11.71
C ALA A 155 -31.21 0.03 11.03
N ARG A 156 -30.36 -0.87 11.54
CA ARG A 156 -30.22 -2.25 11.03
C ARG A 156 -31.40 -3.14 11.40
N SER A 157 -32.02 -2.89 12.56
CA SER A 157 -33.14 -3.68 13.07
C SER A 157 -34.50 -3.20 12.56
N ALA A 158 -34.58 -1.94 12.13
CA ALA A 158 -35.79 -1.34 11.60
C ALA A 158 -36.00 -1.72 10.11
N PRO A 159 -37.25 -1.73 9.62
CA PRO A 159 -37.53 -1.68 8.19
C PRO A 159 -36.83 -0.47 7.53
N PRO A 160 -36.68 -0.45 6.19
CA PRO A 160 -36.08 0.68 5.47
C PRO A 160 -36.70 1.99 5.95
N VAL A 161 -35.86 2.93 6.40
CA VAL A 161 -36.33 4.20 6.96
C VAL A 161 -37.07 4.95 5.85
N GLN A 162 -38.34 5.30 6.07
CA GLN A 162 -39.17 5.96 5.06
C GLN A 162 -39.48 7.39 5.44
N TYR A 163 -38.79 8.35 4.82
CA TYR A 163 -39.06 9.77 5.01
C TYR A 163 -39.70 10.38 3.76
N GLU A 164 -40.87 11.01 3.91
CA GLU A 164 -41.60 11.63 2.79
C GLU A 164 -41.76 10.70 1.57
N LYS A 165 -42.11 9.42 1.82
CA LYS A 165 -42.31 8.36 0.81
C LYS A 165 -41.05 7.90 0.06
N HIS A 166 -39.85 8.28 0.51
CA HIS A 166 -38.58 7.81 -0.02
C HIS A 166 -37.90 6.87 0.96
N ASN A 167 -37.15 5.87 0.45
CA ASN A 167 -36.42 4.93 1.29
C ASN A 167 -35.00 5.46 1.54
N TYR A 168 -34.59 5.46 2.80
CA TYR A 168 -33.27 5.88 3.26
C TYR A 168 -32.62 4.74 4.00
N ASN A 169 -31.32 4.59 3.79
CA ASN A 169 -30.51 3.60 4.48
C ASN A 169 -29.35 4.28 5.19
N LEU A 170 -29.12 3.90 6.45
CA LEU A 170 -28.01 4.40 7.26
C LEU A 170 -26.92 3.34 7.36
N PHE A 171 -25.68 3.75 7.11
CA PHE A 171 -24.51 2.89 7.16
C PHE A 171 -23.38 3.51 7.98
N SER A 172 -22.60 2.68 8.66
CA SER A 172 -21.32 3.11 9.24
C SER A 172 -20.33 3.45 8.13
N ARG A 173 -19.57 4.54 8.26
CA ARG A 173 -18.49 4.88 7.32
C ARG A 173 -17.17 4.12 7.58
N THR A 174 -17.19 3.16 8.51
CA THR A 174 -16.04 2.36 8.93
C THR A 174 -15.64 1.38 7.82
N SER A 175 -14.65 1.82 7.04
CA SER A 175 -14.00 1.09 5.95
C SER A 175 -14.88 0.73 4.75
N ARG A 176 -14.24 0.83 3.59
CA ARG A 176 -14.80 0.57 2.27
C ARG A 176 -15.36 -0.86 2.24
N TYR A 177 -16.47 -1.07 1.53
CA TYR A 177 -16.86 -2.41 1.05
C TYR A 177 -15.60 -3.21 0.71
N MET A 178 -15.35 -4.29 1.46
CA MET A 178 -14.58 -5.41 0.96
C MET A 178 -15.55 -6.30 0.20
#